data_AF-A0A536XY40-F1
#
_entry.id   AF-A0A536XY40-F1
#
_cell.length_a   1.000
_cell.length_b   1.000
_cell.length_c   1.000
_cell.angle_alpha   90.00
_cell.angle_beta   90.00
_cell.angle_gamma   90.00
#
_symmetry.space_group_name_H-M   'P 1'
#
loop_
_entity.id
_entity.type
_entity.pdbx_description
1 polymer ?
#
loop_
_entity_poly.entity_id
_entity_poly.type
_entity_poly.pdbx_seq_one_letter_code
_entity_poly.pdbx_strand_id
1 'polypeptide(L)' 'MSASAALIDTLKRELKAQGATYAAVARALGMSEASVKRMFS' A
#
# COMPACT_ATOMS: atom_id res chain seq x y z
N MET A 1 -5.74 16.43 -11.34
CA MET A 1 -5.29 15.12 -11.86
C MET A 1 -3.97 14.79 -11.18
N SER A 2 -3.98 13.99 -10.12
CA SER A 2 -2.74 13.52 -9.47
C SER A 2 -2.48 12.11 -9.95
N ALA A 3 -1.50 11.93 -10.85
CA ALA A 3 -1.10 10.62 -11.39
C ALA A 3 -0.82 9.58 -10.27
N SER A 4 -0.49 10.05 -9.07
CA SER A 4 -0.27 9.24 -7.87
C SER A 4 -1.50 8.46 -7.41
N ALA A 5 -2.72 8.97 -7.60
CA ALA A 5 -3.93 8.27 -7.15
C ALA A 5 -4.18 6.97 -7.94
N ALA A 6 -3.98 7.00 -9.26
CA ALA A 6 -4.12 5.82 -10.12
C ALA A 6 -3.03 4.77 -9.81
N LEU A 7 -1.81 5.22 -9.47
CA LEU A 7 -0.73 4.33 -9.03
C LEU A 7 -1.05 3.67 -7.68
N ILE A 8 -1.54 4.44 -6.71
CA ILE A 8 -1.96 3.91 -5.40
C ILE A 8 -3.06 2.86 -5.57
N ASP A 9 -4.05 3.11 -6.42
CA ASP A 9 -5.13 2.14 -6.68
C ASP A 9 -4.63 0.88 -7.37
N THR A 10 -3.68 1.00 -8.29
CA THR A 10 -3.03 -0.16 -8.93
C THR A 10 -2.28 -0.98 -7.88
N LEU A 11 -1.50 -0.33 -7.01
CA LEU A 11 -0.78 -1.03 -5.93
C LEU A 11 -1.73 -1.73 -4.96
N LYS A 12 -2.87 -1.12 -4.60
CA LYS A 12 -3.89 -1.78 -3.77
C LYS A 12 -4.43 -3.06 -4.41
N ARG A 13 -4.66 -3.04 -5.73
CA ARG A 13 -5.13 -4.21 -6.47
C ARG A 13 -4.10 -5.32 -6.49
N GLU A 14 -2.83 -4.99 -6.74
CA GLU A 14 -1.73 -5.95 -6.73
C GLU A 14 -1.53 -6.58 -5.35
N LEU A 15 -1.53 -5.75 -4.29
CA LEU A 15 -1.44 -6.25 -2.91
C LEU A 15 -2.58 -7.22 -2.59
N LYS A 16 -3.81 -6.89 -3.02
CA LYS A 16 -4.97 -7.75 -2.84
C LYS A 16 -4.85 -9.06 -3.64
N ALA A 17 -4.38 -9.00 -4.88
CA ALA A 17 -4.18 -10.17 -5.74
C ALA A 17 -3.15 -11.15 -5.14
N GLN A 18 -2.13 -10.62 -4.46
CA GLN A 18 -1.11 -11.41 -3.78
C GLN A 18 -1.51 -11.86 -2.36
N GLY A 19 -2.70 -11.45 -1.86
CA GLY A 19 -3.10 -11.71 -0.48
C GLY A 19 -2.23 -11.00 0.57
N ALA A 20 -1.50 -9.97 0.16
CA ALA A 20 -0.61 -9.21 1.02
C ALA A 20 -1.41 -8.26 1.92
N THR A 21 -1.05 -8.23 3.20
CA THR A 21 -1.65 -7.32 4.18
C THR A 21 -0.80 -6.07 4.35
N TYR A 22 -1.40 -4.95 4.78
CA TYR A 22 -0.65 -3.74 5.12
C TYR A 22 0.41 -4.00 6.21
N ALA A 23 0.18 -4.96 7.10
CA ALA A 23 1.16 -5.40 8.09
C ALA A 23 2.38 -6.09 7.45
N ALA A 24 2.18 -6.91 6.41
CA ALA A 24 3.28 -7.51 5.66
C ALA A 24 4.11 -6.46 4.93
N VAL A 25 3.45 -5.49 4.29
CA VAL A 25 4.10 -4.35 3.62
C VAL A 25 4.89 -3.51 4.63
N ALA A 26 4.30 -3.21 5.78
CA ALA A 26 4.93 -2.46 6.86
C ALA A 26 6.22 -3.14 7.35
N ARG A 27 6.18 -4.47 7.55
CA ARG A 27 7.37 -5.26 7.91
C ARG A 27 8.43 -5.24 6.81
N ALA A 28 8.05 -5.42 5.55
CA ALA A 28 8.98 -5.42 4.42
C ALA A 28 9.66 -4.06 4.22
N LEU A 29 8.95 -2.97 4.52
CA LEU A 29 9.42 -1.60 4.39
C LEU A 29 10.05 -1.05 5.69
N GLY A 30 10.11 -1.83 6.77
CA GLY A 30 10.66 -1.40 8.06
C GLY A 30 9.94 -0.21 8.70
N MET A 31 8.63 -0.07 8.44
CA MET A 31 7.81 1.06 8.89
C MET A 31 6.56 0.59 9.64
N SER A 32 5.85 1.54 10.26
CA SER A 32 4.58 1.25 10.93
C SER A 32 3.44 1.01 9.92
N GLU A 33 2.49 0.14 10.26
CA GLU A 33 1.28 -0.07 9.45
C GLU A 33 0.46 1.22 9.26
N ALA A 34 0.48 2.12 10.24
CA ALA A 34 -0.17 3.42 10.14
C ALA A 34 0.47 4.31 9.06
N SER A 35 1.81 4.29 8.95
CA SER A 35 2.53 5.00 7.88
C SER A 35 2.17 4.44 6.51
N VAL A 36 2.11 3.11 6.38
CA VAL A 36 1.66 2.45 5.15
C VAL A 36 0.25 2.91 4.80
N LYS A 37 -0.70 2.81 5.74
CA LYS A 37 -2.09 3.27 5.51
C LYS A 37 -2.17 4.72 5.04
N ARG A 38 -1.35 5.63 5.60
CA ARG A 38 -1.27 7.03 5.15
C ARG A 38 -0.76 7.18 3.72
N MET A 39 0.17 6.34 3.27
CA MET A 39 0.66 6.35 1.87
C MET A 39 -0.37 5.81 0.88
N PHE A 40 -1.29 4.96 1.35
CA PHE A 40 -2.36 4.37 0.55
C PHE A 40 -3.71 5.11 0.67
N SER A 41 -3.85 6.05 1.59
CA SER A 41 -4.99 6.98 1.70
C SER A 41 -4.92 8.07 0.64
#